data_AF-A0A965HLY6-F1
#
_entry.id   AF-A0A965HLY6-F1
#
_cell.length_a   1.000
_cell.length_b   1.000
_cell.length_c   1.000
_cell.angle_alpha   90.00
_cell.angle_beta   90.00
_cell.angle_gamma   90.00
#
_symmetry.space_group_name_H-M   'P 1'
#
loop_
_entity.id
_entity.type
_entity.pdbx_description
1 polymer ?
#
loop_
_entity_poly.entity_id
_entity_poly.type
_entity_poly.pdbx_seq_one_letter_code
_entity_poly.pdbx_strand_id
1 'polypeptide(L)'
;MLAVREKDAPMTDLLLRARAKVNTRNLRNETPLMLAAWSRCEACVEMLLERGAPLDVPSGDWTPLHYAAHQGDARIVARLLLAGADSNAKSPNGTTPLMMGAMSGVPEVARALLKAGAGGHRAQAQAHRLRGADAWPRATVAGQARAGSAQACGQTLTLNRVRPATG
;
A
#
# COMPACT_ATOMS: atom_id res chain seq x y z
N MET A 1 8.59 -19.34 -8.44
CA MET A 1 9.41 -19.02 -7.25
C MET A 1 10.88 -19.28 -7.49
N LEU A 2 11.35 -20.54 -7.56
CA LEU A 2 12.78 -20.84 -7.73
C LEU A 2 13.40 -20.20 -8.98
N ALA A 3 12.86 -20.44 -10.18
CA ALA A 3 13.37 -19.85 -11.43
C ALA A 3 13.56 -18.31 -11.35
N VAL A 4 12.57 -17.60 -10.79
CA VAL A 4 12.62 -16.13 -10.60
C VAL A 4 13.71 -15.69 -9.62
N ARG A 5 13.98 -16.50 -8.58
CA ARG A 5 15.05 -16.24 -7.60
C ARG A 5 16.43 -16.41 -8.22
N GLU A 6 16.60 -17.47 -9.03
CA GLU A 6 17.84 -17.75 -9.78
C GLU A 6 18.02 -16.85 -11.03
N LYS A 7 17.07 -15.93 -11.28
CA LYS A 7 17.00 -15.05 -12.47
C LYS A 7 16.88 -15.80 -13.81
N ASP A 8 16.42 -17.04 -13.79
CA ASP A 8 16.21 -17.86 -14.97
C ASP A 8 14.94 -17.40 -15.71
N ALA A 9 15.14 -16.42 -16.60
CA ALA A 9 14.09 -15.89 -17.46
C ALA A 9 13.47 -16.93 -18.41
N PRO A 10 14.23 -17.75 -19.18
CA PRO A 10 13.61 -18.73 -20.08
C PRO A 10 12.81 -19.81 -19.34
N MET A 11 13.29 -20.29 -18.17
CA MET A 11 12.50 -21.20 -17.33
C MET A 11 11.27 -20.49 -16.76
N THR A 12 11.36 -19.21 -16.42
CA THR A 12 10.21 -18.42 -15.97
C THR A 12 9.15 -18.29 -17.07
N ASP A 13 9.52 -17.98 -18.32
CA ASP A 13 8.56 -17.97 -19.44
C ASP A 13 7.91 -19.35 -19.66
N LEU A 14 8.72 -20.43 -19.66
CA LEU A 14 8.21 -21.80 -19.83
C LEU A 14 7.19 -22.16 -18.74
N LEU A 15 7.46 -21.81 -17.48
CA LEU A 15 6.52 -22.01 -16.37
C LEU A 15 5.24 -21.16 -16.52
N LEU A 16 5.36 -19.91 -16.98
CA LEU A 16 4.20 -19.04 -17.23
C LEU A 16 3.33 -19.54 -18.39
N ARG A 17 3.95 -20.07 -19.46
CA ARG A 17 3.25 -20.77 -20.55
C ARG A 17 2.53 -22.03 -20.07
N ALA A 18 3.13 -22.76 -19.13
CA ALA A 18 2.52 -23.90 -18.44
C ALA A 18 1.41 -23.52 -17.43
N ARG A 19 0.91 -22.28 -17.46
CA ARG A 19 -0.12 -21.72 -16.56
C ARG A 19 0.27 -21.73 -15.08
N ALA A 20 1.57 -21.57 -14.76
CA ALA A 20 2.00 -21.38 -13.38
C ALA A 20 1.32 -20.16 -12.74
N LYS A 21 0.84 -20.32 -11.51
CA LYS A 21 0.12 -19.27 -10.76
C LYS A 21 1.09 -18.13 -10.36
N VAL A 22 0.95 -16.97 -11.01
CA VAL A 22 1.71 -15.75 -10.72
C VAL A 22 1.48 -15.15 -9.32
N ASN A 23 0.40 -15.57 -8.64
CA ASN A 23 0.02 -15.09 -7.30
C ASN A 23 0.38 -16.10 -6.20
N THR A 24 1.31 -17.02 -6.48
CA THR A 24 1.81 -17.96 -5.47
C THR A 24 2.54 -17.22 -4.35
N ARG A 25 2.48 -17.76 -3.15
CA ARG A 25 3.21 -17.26 -1.98
C ARG A 25 4.13 -18.35 -1.46
N ASN A 26 5.36 -17.99 -1.07
CA ASN A 26 6.27 -18.93 -0.42
C ASN A 26 6.07 -18.92 1.12
N LEU A 27 6.93 -19.65 1.85
CA LEU A 27 6.90 -19.73 3.32
C LEU A 27 7.14 -18.39 4.03
N ARG A 28 7.70 -17.39 3.33
CA ARG A 28 7.86 -16.00 3.83
C ARG A 28 6.76 -15.05 3.36
N ASN A 29 5.67 -15.59 2.78
CA ASN A 29 4.55 -14.85 2.20
C ASN A 29 4.88 -14.03 0.93
N GLU A 30 6.10 -14.18 0.40
CA GLU A 30 6.61 -13.42 -0.76
C GLU A 30 5.94 -13.90 -2.06
N THR A 31 5.65 -12.98 -2.98
CA THR A 31 5.14 -13.30 -4.33
C THR A 31 6.28 -13.45 -5.36
N PRO A 32 6.05 -14.07 -6.54
CA PRO A 32 7.02 -14.08 -7.62
C PRO A 32 7.54 -12.68 -7.98
N LEU A 33 6.67 -11.67 -7.96
CA LEU A 33 7.03 -10.30 -8.31
C LEU A 33 7.98 -9.67 -7.28
N MET A 34 7.80 -9.96 -5.98
CA MET A 34 8.75 -9.56 -4.93
C MET A 34 10.10 -10.25 -5.10
N LEU A 35 10.09 -11.56 -5.41
CA LEU A 35 11.33 -12.28 -5.69
C LEU A 35 12.05 -11.74 -6.92
N ALA A 36 11.33 -11.32 -7.97
CA ALA A 36 11.90 -10.71 -9.17
C ALA A 36 12.52 -9.32 -8.88
N ALA A 37 11.84 -8.52 -8.07
CA ALA A 37 12.35 -7.23 -7.57
C ALA A 37 13.58 -7.41 -6.67
N TRP A 38 13.57 -8.40 -5.77
CA TRP A 38 14.70 -8.74 -4.91
C TRP A 38 15.89 -9.31 -5.69
N SER A 39 15.64 -10.20 -6.66
CA SER A 39 16.68 -10.80 -7.49
C SER A 39 17.20 -9.86 -8.57
N ARG A 40 16.65 -8.64 -8.69
CA ARG A 40 17.06 -7.64 -9.69
C ARG A 40 16.91 -8.16 -11.13
N CYS A 41 15.91 -9.02 -11.36
CA CYS A 41 15.65 -9.63 -12.67
C CYS A 41 14.60 -8.82 -13.43
N GLU A 42 15.03 -7.82 -14.21
CA GLU A 42 14.14 -6.97 -15.02
C GLU A 42 13.22 -7.80 -15.91
N ALA A 43 13.77 -8.71 -16.73
CA ALA A 43 12.98 -9.62 -17.58
C ALA A 43 11.93 -10.46 -16.80
N CYS A 44 12.27 -10.94 -15.60
CA CYS A 44 11.33 -11.67 -14.75
C CYS A 44 10.18 -10.77 -14.28
N VAL A 45 10.46 -9.50 -13.95
CA VAL A 45 9.44 -8.51 -13.61
C VAL A 45 8.52 -8.28 -14.81
N GLU A 46 9.06 -8.06 -16.01
CA GLU A 46 8.27 -7.83 -17.23
C GLU A 46 7.27 -8.97 -17.50
N MET A 47 7.77 -10.21 -17.57
CA MET A 47 6.93 -11.39 -17.84
C MET A 47 5.88 -11.61 -16.76
N LEU A 48 6.14 -11.25 -15.50
CA LEU A 48 5.15 -11.34 -14.43
C LEU A 48 4.08 -10.25 -14.54
N LEU A 49 4.47 -9.02 -14.91
CA LEU A 49 3.54 -7.91 -15.12
C LEU A 49 2.61 -8.16 -16.32
N GLU A 50 3.14 -8.65 -17.44
CA GLU A 50 2.36 -9.05 -18.63
C GLU A 50 1.30 -10.11 -18.31
N ARG A 51 1.56 -10.97 -17.32
CA ARG A 51 0.64 -12.02 -16.86
C ARG A 51 -0.30 -11.55 -15.74
N GLY A 52 -0.31 -10.26 -15.41
CA GLY A 52 -1.19 -9.66 -14.41
C GLY A 52 -0.80 -9.96 -12.96
N ALA A 53 0.49 -10.09 -12.66
CA ALA A 53 0.95 -10.22 -11.27
C ALA A 53 0.57 -8.97 -10.44
N PRO A 54 -0.03 -9.14 -9.25
CA PRO A 54 -0.59 -8.04 -8.48
C PRO A 54 0.50 -7.23 -7.77
N LEU A 55 0.39 -5.92 -7.91
CA LEU A 55 1.43 -4.94 -7.55
C LEU A 55 1.44 -4.54 -6.08
N ASP A 56 0.26 -4.45 -5.46
CA ASP A 56 0.11 -3.88 -4.12
C ASP A 56 -0.14 -4.95 -3.04
N VAL A 57 0.13 -6.22 -3.34
CA VAL A 57 0.04 -7.30 -2.35
C VAL A 57 1.17 -7.14 -1.33
N PRO A 58 0.89 -6.99 -0.02
CA PRO A 58 1.94 -7.00 0.99
C PRO A 58 2.39 -8.44 1.31
N SER A 59 3.66 -8.57 1.67
CA SER A 59 4.28 -9.77 2.25
C SER A 59 4.89 -9.39 3.59
N GLY A 60 4.17 -9.71 4.66
CA GLY A 60 4.45 -9.12 5.97
C GLY A 60 4.29 -7.60 5.85
N ASP A 61 5.39 -6.87 6.04
CA ASP A 61 5.39 -5.41 6.05
C ASP A 61 5.59 -4.77 4.67
N TRP A 62 6.13 -5.48 3.67
CA TRP A 62 6.65 -4.86 2.45
C TRP A 62 5.86 -5.24 1.19
N THR A 63 5.70 -4.27 0.28
CA THR A 63 5.14 -4.46 -1.07
C THR A 63 6.26 -4.69 -2.09
N PRO A 64 6.00 -5.22 -3.30
CA PRO A 64 6.99 -5.36 -4.38
C PRO A 64 7.79 -4.06 -4.64
N LEU A 65 7.13 -2.90 -4.53
CA LEU A 65 7.78 -1.60 -4.71
C LEU A 65 8.74 -1.24 -3.56
N HIS A 66 8.46 -1.66 -2.32
CA HIS A 66 9.43 -1.54 -1.21
C HIS A 66 10.68 -2.39 -1.46
N TYR A 67 10.51 -3.64 -1.92
CA TYR A 67 11.63 -4.51 -2.26
C TYR A 67 12.49 -3.93 -3.41
N ALA A 68 11.85 -3.42 -4.47
CA ALA A 68 12.55 -2.77 -5.58
C ALA A 68 13.30 -1.49 -5.15
N ALA A 69 12.67 -0.68 -4.30
CA ALA A 69 13.28 0.54 -3.77
C ALA A 69 14.48 0.23 -2.85
N HIS A 70 14.36 -0.79 -1.98
CA HIS A 70 15.46 -1.25 -1.13
C HIS A 70 16.69 -1.71 -1.94
N GLN A 71 16.47 -2.42 -3.05
CA GLN A 71 17.56 -2.91 -3.92
C GLN A 71 18.21 -1.80 -4.78
N GLY A 72 17.66 -0.58 -4.78
CA GLY A 72 18.22 0.54 -5.55
C GLY A 72 17.99 0.47 -7.06
N ASP A 73 17.13 -0.45 -7.56
CA ASP A 73 16.93 -0.61 -9.00
C ASP A 73 15.88 0.36 -9.59
N ALA A 74 16.36 1.52 -10.02
CA ALA A 74 15.54 2.55 -10.66
C ALA A 74 14.75 2.04 -11.86
N ARG A 75 15.26 1.05 -12.62
CA ARG A 75 14.54 0.41 -13.74
C ARG A 75 13.33 -0.38 -13.27
N ILE A 76 13.52 -1.30 -12.32
CA ILE A 76 12.42 -2.13 -11.79
C ILE A 76 11.39 -1.24 -11.08
N VAL A 77 11.83 -0.24 -10.31
CA VAL A 77 10.96 0.78 -9.71
C VAL A 77 10.15 1.49 -10.79
N ALA A 78 10.77 1.95 -11.88
CA ALA A 78 10.04 2.58 -12.99
C ALA A 78 9.03 1.63 -13.66
N ARG A 79 9.36 0.35 -13.88
CA ARG A 79 8.43 -0.63 -14.46
C ARG A 79 7.24 -0.94 -13.55
N LEU A 80 7.45 -1.08 -12.23
CA LEU A 80 6.38 -1.25 -11.25
C LEU A 80 5.46 -0.02 -11.17
N LEU A 81 6.04 1.18 -11.20
CA LEU A 81 5.28 2.44 -11.23
C LEU A 81 4.47 2.60 -12.53
N LEU A 82 5.05 2.25 -13.68
CA LEU A 82 4.35 2.24 -14.97
C LEU A 82 3.20 1.24 -15.02
N ALA A 83 3.33 0.10 -14.33
CA ALA A 83 2.26 -0.87 -14.18
C ALA A 83 1.15 -0.43 -13.21
N GLY A 84 1.35 0.67 -12.47
CA GLY A 84 0.35 1.26 -11.58
C GLY A 84 0.51 0.94 -10.09
N ALA A 85 1.68 0.49 -9.64
CA ALA A 85 1.94 0.23 -8.22
C ALA A 85 1.83 1.51 -7.38
N ASP A 86 1.27 1.43 -6.16
CA ASP A 86 1.11 2.61 -5.30
C ASP A 86 2.47 3.10 -4.76
N SER A 87 2.95 4.23 -5.30
CA SER A 87 4.18 4.89 -4.86
C SER A 87 4.15 5.33 -3.39
N ASN A 88 2.96 5.45 -2.81
CA ASN A 88 2.71 5.89 -1.44
C ASN A 88 2.20 4.75 -0.53
N ALA A 89 2.30 3.49 -0.98
CA ALA A 89 2.01 2.33 -0.15
C ALA A 89 2.76 2.43 1.19
N LYS A 90 2.06 2.27 2.32
CA LYS A 90 2.67 2.29 3.65
C LYS A 90 2.80 0.87 4.20
N SER A 91 3.97 0.55 4.74
CA SER A 91 4.11 -0.64 5.60
C SER A 91 3.34 -0.44 6.92
N PRO A 92 3.04 -1.52 7.67
CA PRO A 92 2.53 -1.43 9.04
C PRO A 92 3.41 -0.56 9.95
N ASN A 93 4.71 -0.53 9.69
CA ASN A 93 5.70 0.29 10.41
C ASN A 93 5.77 1.75 9.90
N GLY A 94 4.84 2.18 9.05
CA GLY A 94 4.77 3.54 8.48
C GLY A 94 5.84 3.85 7.43
N THR A 95 6.68 2.89 7.06
CA THR A 95 7.69 3.02 6.00
C THR A 95 7.01 3.21 4.65
N THR A 96 7.61 4.02 3.78
CA THR A 96 7.19 4.16 2.38
C THR A 96 8.30 3.70 1.44
N PRO A 97 8.00 3.37 0.16
CA PRO A 97 9.03 3.07 -0.83
C PRO A 97 10.05 4.21 -0.99
N LEU A 98 9.61 5.47 -0.84
CA LEU A 98 10.50 6.63 -0.91
C LEU A 98 11.52 6.65 0.23
N MET A 99 11.13 6.27 1.45
CA MET A 99 12.08 6.14 2.57
C MET A 99 13.10 5.02 2.30
N MET A 100 12.66 3.89 1.75
CA MET A 100 13.55 2.78 1.36
C MET A 100 14.52 3.20 0.25
N GLY A 101 14.04 3.89 -0.78
CA GLY A 101 14.86 4.40 -1.89
C GLY A 101 15.80 5.54 -1.51
N ALA A 102 15.49 6.30 -0.45
CA ALA A 102 16.42 7.26 0.14
C ALA A 102 17.55 6.54 0.91
N MET A 103 17.24 5.43 1.60
CA MET A 103 18.23 4.60 2.30
C MET A 103 19.09 3.75 1.35
N SER A 104 18.61 3.41 0.15
CA SER A 104 19.35 2.58 -0.81
C SER A 104 20.57 3.28 -1.45
N GLY A 105 20.78 4.58 -1.19
CA GLY A 105 21.90 5.36 -1.72
C GLY A 105 21.84 5.66 -3.22
N VAL A 106 20.75 5.31 -3.91
CA VAL A 106 20.58 5.51 -5.36
C VAL A 106 19.59 6.66 -5.61
N PRO A 107 20.05 7.89 -5.89
CA PRO A 107 19.17 9.05 -6.02
C PRO A 107 18.18 8.94 -7.18
N GLU A 108 18.45 8.10 -8.18
CA GLU A 108 17.56 7.79 -9.31
C GLU A 108 16.27 7.10 -8.85
N VAL A 109 16.34 6.23 -7.83
CA VAL A 109 15.15 5.59 -7.24
C VAL A 109 14.29 6.62 -6.53
N ALA A 110 14.91 7.45 -5.67
CA ALA A 110 14.22 8.53 -4.99
C ALA A 110 13.58 9.51 -6.00
N ARG A 111 14.28 9.87 -7.09
CA ARG A 111 13.76 10.70 -8.18
C ARG A 111 12.57 10.05 -8.91
N ALA A 112 12.65 8.75 -9.21
CA ALA A 112 11.55 8.02 -9.86
C ALA A 112 10.30 7.98 -8.98
N LEU A 113 10.46 7.68 -7.69
CA LEU A 113 9.37 7.65 -6.70
C LEU A 113 8.79 9.06 -6.44
N LEU A 114 9.63 10.09 -6.34
CA LEU A 114 9.18 11.48 -6.23
C LEU A 114 8.40 11.93 -7.47
N LYS A 115 8.84 11.56 -8.68
CA LYS A 115 8.13 11.90 -9.93
C LYS A 115 6.75 11.24 -9.99
N ALA A 116 6.63 9.99 -9.55
CA ALA A 116 5.34 9.31 -9.42
C ALA A 116 4.46 9.94 -8.32
N GLY A 117 5.01 10.21 -7.14
CA GLY A 117 4.29 10.85 -6.03
C GLY A 117 3.80 12.26 -6.35
N ALA A 118 4.60 13.07 -7.03
CA ALA A 118 4.23 14.42 -7.47
C ALA A 118 3.10 14.42 -8.53
N GLY A 119 3.09 13.42 -9.43
CA GLY A 119 1.93 13.16 -10.30
C GLY A 119 0.71 12.61 -9.55
N GLY A 120 0.96 11.90 -8.44
CA GLY A 120 -0.03 11.20 -7.63
C GLY A 120 -1.12 12.06 -7.01
N HIS A 121 -0.89 13.36 -6.78
CA HIS A 121 -1.94 14.28 -6.30
C HIS A 121 -3.18 14.30 -7.22
N ARG A 122 -3.02 14.09 -8.54
CA ARG A 122 -4.15 13.99 -9.48
C ARG A 122 -4.91 12.68 -9.37
N ALA A 123 -4.24 11.56 -9.07
CA ALA A 123 -4.88 10.25 -8.94
C ALA A 123 -5.50 10.03 -7.54
N GLN A 124 -4.84 10.51 -6.49
CA GLN A 124 -5.30 10.35 -5.10
C GLN A 124 -6.59 11.14 -4.80
N ALA A 125 -6.83 12.27 -5.48
CA ALA A 125 -8.09 12.99 -5.41
C ALA A 125 -9.31 12.14 -5.84
N GLN A 126 -9.11 11.18 -6.75
CA GLN A 126 -10.13 10.22 -7.17
C GLN A 126 -10.32 9.11 -6.12
N ALA A 127 -9.22 8.57 -5.58
CA ALA A 127 -9.24 7.43 -4.65
C ALA A 127 -9.72 7.78 -3.23
N HIS A 128 -9.43 8.99 -2.72
CA HIS A 128 -9.86 9.45 -1.39
C HIS A 128 -11.39 9.69 -1.32
N ARG A 129 -12.10 9.72 -2.45
CA ARG A 129 -13.57 9.79 -2.45
C ARG A 129 -14.24 8.42 -2.23
N LEU A 130 -13.52 7.32 -2.38
CA LEU A 130 -14.06 5.95 -2.32
C LEU A 130 -13.60 5.14 -1.10
N ARG A 131 -12.44 5.48 -0.51
CA ARG A 131 -12.13 5.05 0.86
C ARG A 131 -12.74 6.05 1.83
N GLY A 132 -14.02 5.79 2.16
CA GLY A 132 -14.76 6.52 3.18
C GLY A 132 -14.08 6.47 4.55
N ALA A 133 -14.57 7.33 5.44
CA ALA A 133 -14.12 7.47 6.82
C ALA A 133 -13.77 6.13 7.48
N ASP A 134 -12.53 6.00 7.96
CA ASP A 134 -12.26 5.76 9.38
C ASP A 134 -10.77 5.97 9.72
N ALA A 135 -10.54 6.52 10.92
CA ALA A 135 -9.26 6.57 11.66
C ALA A 135 -7.99 7.15 10.96
N TRP A 136 -7.82 8.47 11.06
CA TRP A 136 -6.51 9.02 11.46
C TRP A 136 -6.68 10.08 12.56
N PRO A 137 -6.22 9.83 13.80
CA PRO A 137 -6.26 10.85 14.85
C PRO A 137 -5.22 11.93 14.54
N ARG A 138 -5.67 13.12 14.15
CA ARG A 138 -4.79 14.30 14.07
C ARG A 138 -4.38 14.67 15.49
N ALA A 139 -3.08 14.54 15.79
CA ALA A 139 -2.51 15.05 17.03
C ALA A 139 -2.86 16.54 17.17
N THR A 140 -3.64 16.85 18.21
CA THR A 140 -4.12 18.21 18.48
C THR A 140 -2.98 19.01 19.08
N VAL A 141 -2.48 20.01 18.35
CA VAL A 141 -1.51 20.98 18.86
C VAL A 141 -2.14 22.36 18.88
N ALA A 142 -2.03 23.01 20.04
CA ALA A 142 -2.39 24.40 20.35
C ALA A 142 -3.88 24.81 20.32
N GLY A 143 -4.24 25.70 21.26
CA GLY A 143 -5.30 26.69 21.02
C GLY A 143 -6.50 26.67 21.97
N GLN A 144 -6.31 27.25 23.16
CA GLN A 144 -7.36 27.59 24.13
C GLN A 144 -8.57 28.33 23.52
N ALA A 145 -9.79 27.96 23.91
CA ALA A 145 -10.87 28.91 24.25
C ALA A 145 -11.98 28.19 25.03
N ARG A 146 -12.62 28.88 25.99
CA ARG A 146 -13.62 28.28 26.90
C ARG A 146 -15.01 28.30 26.25
N ALA A 147 -15.69 27.16 26.23
CA ALA A 147 -17.13 27.11 25.98
C ALA A 147 -17.88 27.53 27.27
N GLY A 148 -18.98 28.30 27.13
CA GLY A 148 -19.74 28.73 28.30
C GLY A 148 -20.89 29.69 28.01
N SER A 149 -21.96 29.22 27.35
CA SER A 149 -23.37 29.57 27.67
C SER A 149 -24.34 29.06 26.60
N ALA A 150 -25.53 28.63 27.05
CA ALA A 150 -26.81 28.56 26.32
C ALA A 150 -26.89 27.70 25.02
N GLN A 151 -27.99 27.03 24.69
CA GLN A 151 -29.28 26.82 25.37
C GLN A 151 -29.87 25.53 24.80
N ALA A 152 -30.41 24.64 25.64
CA ALA A 152 -31.14 23.45 25.20
C ALA A 152 -32.57 23.49 25.75
N CYS A 153 -33.49 24.08 24.97
CA CYS A 153 -34.93 23.96 25.19
C CYS A 153 -35.52 23.08 24.08
N GLY A 154 -35.58 21.77 24.32
CA GLY A 154 -36.25 20.80 23.45
C GLY A 154 -37.23 19.98 24.29
N GLN A 155 -38.53 20.16 24.03
CA GLN A 155 -39.57 19.44 24.76
C GLN A 155 -39.68 17.98 24.29
N THR A 156 -39.84 17.04 25.22
CA THR A 156 -40.72 15.89 24.98
C THR A 156 -41.19 15.28 26.32
N LEU A 157 -42.49 15.38 26.58
CA LEU A 157 -43.16 14.73 27.70
C LEU A 157 -43.53 13.30 27.30
N THR A 158 -43.02 12.29 28.02
CA THR A 158 -43.68 10.98 28.14
C THR A 158 -43.63 10.50 29.58
N LEU A 159 -44.75 10.70 30.28
CA LEU A 159 -45.02 10.11 31.59
C LEU A 159 -45.14 8.59 31.45
N ASN A 160 -44.38 7.82 32.23
CA ASN A 160 -44.86 6.51 32.69
C ASN A 160 -44.21 6.12 34.03
N ARG A 161 -44.99 6.17 35.12
CA ARG A 161 -44.54 5.82 36.47
C ARG A 161 -45.29 4.59 36.96
N VAL A 162 -44.61 3.45 36.84
CA VAL A 162 -44.67 2.23 37.68
C VAL A 162 -45.85 2.11 38.67
N ARG A 163 -46.76 1.16 38.41
CA ARG A 163 -47.55 0.41 39.43
C ARG A 163 -46.62 -0.57 40.19
N PRO A 164 -46.92 -1.05 41.42
CA PRO A 164 -48.24 -1.33 42.00
C PRO A 164 -48.46 -0.54 43.34
N ALA A 165 -49.34 -0.84 44.31
CA ALA A 165 -50.09 -2.08 44.60
C ALA A 165 -51.43 -1.88 45.37
N THR A 166 -51.94 -3.02 45.84
CA THR A 166 -53.12 -3.39 46.64
C THR A 166 -53.05 -3.04 48.13
N GLY A 167 -54.20 -2.83 48.77
CA GLY A 167 -54.35 -2.73 50.23
C GLY A 167 -55.62 -2.00 50.61
#